data_AF-A0A956T2G9-F1
#
_entry.id   AF-A0A956T2G9-F1
#
_cell.length_a   1.000
_cell.length_b   1.000
_cell.length_c   1.000
_cell.angle_alpha   90.00
_cell.angle_beta   90.00
_cell.angle_gamma   90.00
#
_symmetry.space_group_name_H-M   'P 1'
#
loop_
_entity.id
_entity.type
_entity.pdbx_description
1 polymer ?
#
loop_
_entity_poly.entity_id
_entity_poly.type
_entity_poly.pdbx_seq_one_letter_code
_entity_poly.pdbx_strand_id
1 'polypeptide(L)'
;MARRLRQLKDGFLFAFLGAFMILFYRRMAQNGQPKKALKGLTWLVDNLSTVGVVHNDRGFAYLKLGRVQEAHDDLQRATEVDPRLSMAHSNLGLTL
;
A
#
# COMPACT_ATOMS: atom_id res chain seq x y z
N MET A 1 -34.08 9.70 8.64
CA MET A 1 -33.44 8.36 8.55
C MET A 1 -32.56 8.15 7.31
N ALA A 2 -32.85 8.77 6.15
CA ALA A 2 -32.10 8.56 4.90
C ALA A 2 -30.66 9.12 4.82
N ARG A 3 -30.32 10.22 5.52
CA ARG A 3 -28.96 10.81 5.48
C ARG A 3 -27.88 9.94 6.15
N ARG A 4 -28.21 9.24 7.24
CA ARG A 4 -27.29 8.37 7.98
C ARG A 4 -26.95 7.09 7.19
N LEU A 5 -27.93 6.53 6.49
CA LEU A 5 -27.74 5.37 5.61
C LEU A 5 -26.90 5.71 4.37
N ARG A 6 -26.97 6.96 3.87
CA ARG A 6 -26.11 7.42 2.76
C ARG A 6 -24.65 7.54 3.20
N GLN A 7 -24.37 8.22 4.31
CA GLN A 7 -23.01 8.32 4.86
C GLN A 7 -22.38 6.96 5.23
N LEU A 8 -23.17 6.02 5.77
CA LEU A 8 -22.69 4.66 6.06
C LEU A 8 -22.33 3.89 4.78
N LYS A 9 -23.14 4.04 3.72
CA LYS A 9 -22.82 3.47 2.40
C LYS A 9 -21.58 4.13 1.81
N ASP A 10 -21.44 5.44 1.95
CA ASP A 10 -20.28 6.18 1.43
C ASP A 10 -18.99 5.72 2.12
N GLY A 11 -18.98 5.60 3.45
CA GLY A 11 -17.83 5.08 4.20
C GLY A 11 -17.51 3.61 3.93
N PHE A 12 -18.54 2.76 3.84
CA PHE A 12 -18.37 1.34 3.51
C PHE A 12 -17.84 1.14 2.08
N LEU A 13 -18.41 1.86 1.11
CA LEU A 13 -17.98 1.81 -0.29
C LEU A 13 -16.55 2.33 -0.42
N PHE A 14 -16.19 3.37 0.34
CA PHE A 14 -14.83 3.92 0.35
C PHE A 14 -13.81 2.94 0.94
N ALA A 15 -14.16 2.24 2.03
CA ALA A 15 -13.32 1.18 2.59
C ALA A 15 -13.19 -0.03 1.64
N PHE A 16 -14.30 -0.44 1.02
CA PHE A 16 -14.31 -1.54 0.05
C PHE A 16 -13.50 -1.21 -1.21
N LEU A 17 -13.64 0.02 -1.73
CA LEU A 17 -12.87 0.53 -2.87
C LEU A 17 -11.39 0.63 -2.50
N GLY A 18 -11.06 1.10 -1.29
CA GLY A 18 -9.69 1.14 -0.79
C GLY A 18 -9.04 -0.24 -0.75
N ALA A 19 -9.71 -1.23 -0.17
CA ALA A 19 -9.23 -2.61 -0.14
C ALA A 19 -9.06 -3.19 -1.56
N PHE A 20 -10.01 -2.94 -2.46
CA PHE A 20 -9.91 -3.34 -3.86
C PHE A 20 -8.70 -2.69 -4.56
N MET A 21 -8.49 -1.38 -4.37
CA MET A 21 -7.36 -0.65 -4.94
C MET A 21 -6.02 -1.18 -4.44
N ILE A 22 -5.91 -1.50 -3.15
CA ILE A 22 -4.70 -2.12 -2.57
C ILE A 22 -4.39 -3.44 -3.28
N LEU A 23 -5.36 -4.34 -3.37
CA LEU A 23 -5.19 -5.64 -4.05
C LEU A 23 -4.85 -5.47 -5.54
N PHE A 24 -5.52 -4.54 -6.21
CA PHE A 24 -5.30 -4.24 -7.62
C PHE A 24 -3.86 -3.74 -7.88
N TYR A 25 -3.39 -2.75 -7.12
CA TYR A 25 -2.04 -2.21 -7.31
C TYR A 25 -0.95 -3.17 -6.85
N ARG A 26 -1.18 -3.96 -5.79
CA ARG A 26 -0.30 -5.06 -5.39
C ARG A 26 -0.10 -6.05 -6.54
N ARG A 27 -1.20 -6.49 -7.16
CA ARG A 27 -1.15 -7.41 -8.30
C ARG A 27 -0.39 -6.79 -9.48
N MET A 28 -0.58 -5.50 -9.73
CA MET A 28 0.11 -4.76 -10.78
C MET A 28 1.63 -4.65 -10.53
N ALA A 29 2.05 -4.43 -9.28
CA ALA A 29 3.45 -4.39 -8.90
C ALA A 29 4.15 -5.74 -9.12
N GLN A 30 3.45 -6.85 -8.86
CA GLN A 30 3.96 -8.20 -9.11
C GLN A 30 4.03 -8.55 -10.60
N ASN A 31 3.04 -8.14 -11.39
CA ASN A 31 2.91 -8.50 -12.81
C ASN A 31 3.75 -7.61 -13.75
N GLY A 32 4.87 -7.05 -13.27
CA GLY A 32 5.82 -6.31 -14.11
C GLY A 32 5.41 -4.88 -14.49
N GLN A 33 4.38 -4.30 -13.84
CA GLN A 33 3.99 -2.89 -14.03
C GLN A 33 4.23 -2.02 -12.77
N PRO A 34 5.40 -2.08 -12.11
CA PRO A 34 5.64 -1.39 -10.84
C PRO A 34 5.53 0.14 -10.95
N LYS A 35 5.87 0.75 -12.11
CA LYS A 35 5.73 2.20 -12.30
C LYS A 35 4.27 2.69 -12.21
N LYS A 36 3.33 1.91 -12.75
CA LYS A 36 1.90 2.25 -12.69
C LYS A 36 1.33 1.98 -11.30
N ALA A 37 1.73 0.86 -10.69
CA ALA A 37 1.36 0.54 -9.32
C ALA A 37 1.78 1.64 -8.34
N LEU A 38 2.99 2.19 -8.52
CA LEU A 38 3.53 3.23 -7.67
C LEU A 38 2.63 4.46 -7.58
N LYS A 39 2.10 4.95 -8.71
CA LYS A 39 1.20 6.10 -8.72
C LYS A 39 -0.05 5.85 -7.87
N GLY A 40 -0.64 4.66 -8.01
CA GLY A 40 -1.81 4.26 -7.24
C GLY A 40 -1.53 4.09 -5.75
N LEU A 41 -0.40 3.46 -5.43
CA LEU A 41 0.04 3.24 -4.04
C LEU A 41 0.41 4.55 -3.35
N THR A 42 1.05 5.50 -4.05
CA THR A 42 1.29 6.84 -3.51
C THR A 42 -0.02 7.55 -3.19
N TRP A 43 -0.98 7.52 -4.12
CA TRP A 43 -2.29 8.12 -3.86
C TRP A 43 -3.00 7.48 -2.66
N LEU A 44 -2.90 6.15 -2.50
CA LEU A 44 -3.44 5.43 -1.34
C LEU A 44 -2.79 5.87 -0.01
N VAL A 45 -1.46 6.01 0.02
CA VAL A 45 -0.73 6.52 1.20
C VAL A 45 -1.17 7.93 1.55
N ASP A 46 -1.30 8.81 0.55
CA ASP A 46 -1.58 10.23 0.76
C ASP A 46 -3.03 10.50 1.19
N ASN A 47 -3.98 9.67 0.76
CA ASN A 47 -5.42 9.99 0.90
C ASN A 47 -6.21 9.00 1.76
N LEU A 48 -5.77 7.75 1.89
CA LEU A 48 -6.62 6.68 2.38
C LEU A 48 -6.05 5.86 3.53
N SER A 49 -4.73 5.66 3.57
CA SER A 49 -4.20 4.48 4.25
C SER A 49 -2.97 4.77 5.10
N THR A 50 -3.15 4.60 6.42
CA THR A 50 -2.08 4.37 7.41
C THR A 50 -1.79 2.88 7.60
N VAL A 51 -2.10 2.02 6.63
CA VAL A 51 -1.94 0.56 6.76
C VAL A 51 -0.54 0.15 6.31
N GLY A 52 0.20 -0.58 7.16
CA GLY A 52 1.57 -1.02 6.88
C GLY A 52 1.70 -1.82 5.57
N VAL A 53 0.62 -2.51 5.18
CA VAL A 53 0.49 -3.21 3.90
C VAL A 53 0.73 -2.29 2.69
N VAL A 54 0.22 -1.06 2.69
CA VAL A 54 0.36 -0.16 1.54
C VAL A 54 1.78 0.37 1.43
N HIS A 55 2.42 0.68 2.56
CA HIS A 55 3.84 1.00 2.61
C HIS A 55 4.69 -0.17 2.11
N ASN A 56 4.40 -1.40 2.54
CA ASN A 56 5.07 -2.60 2.03
C ASN A 56 4.93 -2.74 0.50
N ASP A 57 3.73 -2.58 -0.02
CA ASP A 57 3.47 -2.76 -1.45
C ASP A 57 4.15 -1.66 -2.29
N ARG A 58 4.22 -0.42 -1.78
CA ARG A 58 4.94 0.69 -2.43
C ARG A 58 6.45 0.49 -2.37
N GLY A 59 6.98 0.05 -1.22
CA GLY A 59 8.37 -0.34 -1.05
C GLY A 59 8.78 -1.48 -1.98
N PHE A 60 7.94 -2.50 -2.13
CA PHE A 60 8.15 -3.57 -3.11
C PHE A 60 8.15 -3.06 -4.56
N ALA A 61 7.27 -2.11 -4.90
CA ALA A 61 7.27 -1.49 -6.22
C ALA A 61 8.57 -0.67 -6.46
N TYR A 62 9.10 -0.01 -5.43
CA TYR A 62 10.40 0.67 -5.49
C TYR A 62 11.56 -0.31 -5.67
N LEU A 63 11.58 -1.45 -4.96
CA LEU A 63 12.57 -2.53 -5.15
C LEU A 63 12.58 -3.01 -6.61
N LYS A 64 11.40 -3.24 -7.19
CA LYS A 64 11.27 -3.65 -8.60
C LYS A 64 11.77 -2.60 -9.60
N LEU A 65 11.92 -1.35 -9.18
CA LEU A 65 12.45 -0.25 -9.98
C LEU A 65 13.92 0.06 -9.68
N GLY A 66 14.56 -0.67 -8.76
CA GLY A 66 15.94 -0.39 -8.31
C GLY A 66 16.07 0.86 -7.43
N ARG A 67 14.95 1.40 -6.94
CA ARG A 67 14.89 2.58 -6.06
C ARG A 67 15.02 2.13 -4.61
N VAL A 68 16.21 1.66 -4.24
CA VAL A 68 16.44 0.93 -2.98
C VAL A 68 16.23 1.82 -1.75
N GLN A 69 16.64 3.08 -1.79
CA GLN A 69 16.49 3.98 -0.64
C GLN A 69 15.02 4.26 -0.33
N GLU A 70 14.22 4.59 -1.34
CA GLU A 70 12.79 4.83 -1.16
C GLU A 70 12.05 3.55 -0.75
N ALA A 71 12.53 2.39 -1.21
CA ALA A 71 12.01 1.11 -0.74
C ALA A 71 12.28 0.90 0.76
N HIS A 72 13.51 1.12 1.21
CA HIS A 72 13.89 0.98 2.61
C HIS A 72 13.01 1.86 3.51
N ASP A 73 12.86 3.13 3.16
CA ASP A 73 12.08 4.09 3.95
C ASP A 73 10.59 3.72 4.06
N ASP A 74 10.01 3.14 3.00
CA ASP A 74 8.64 2.64 3.02
C ASP A 74 8.51 1.33 3.81
N LEU A 75 9.48 0.42 3.66
CA LEU A 75 9.47 -0.86 4.35
C LEU A 75 9.69 -0.69 5.85
N GLN A 76 10.51 0.28 6.26
CA GLN A 76 10.66 0.64 7.67
C GLN A 76 9.36 1.20 8.24
N ARG A 77 8.64 2.09 7.53
CA ARG A 77 7.31 2.54 7.97
C ARG A 77 6.31 1.40 8.05
N ALA A 78 6.39 0.44 7.12
CA ALA A 78 5.53 -0.74 7.16
C ALA A 78 5.73 -1.57 8.44
N THR A 79 6.99 -1.73 8.91
CA THR A 79 7.30 -2.45 10.16
C THR A 79 7.02 -1.62 11.40
N GLU A 80 7.12 -0.29 11.34
CA GLU A 80 6.70 0.61 12.43
C GLU A 80 5.18 0.55 12.66
N VAL A 81 4.40 0.53 11.56
CA VAL A 81 2.93 0.47 11.61
C VAL A 81 2.42 -0.91 11.99
N ASP A 82 2.99 -1.97 11.40
CA ASP A 82 2.69 -3.35 11.76
C ASP A 82 3.98 -4.14 11.97
N PRO A 83 4.47 -4.22 13.23
CA PRO A 83 5.68 -4.95 13.56
C PRO A 83 5.62 -6.44 13.24
N ARG A 84 4.43 -7.02 13.02
CA ARG A 84 4.23 -8.45 12.72
C ARG A 84 4.05 -8.72 11.22
N LEU A 85 4.14 -7.70 10.37
CA LEU A 85 3.99 -7.84 8.93
C LEU A 85 5.23 -8.54 8.33
N SER A 86 5.22 -9.89 8.29
CA SER A 86 6.36 -10.70 7.85
C SER A 86 6.91 -10.29 6.48
N MET A 87 6.04 -9.92 5.53
CA MET A 87 6.48 -9.48 4.19
C MET A 87 7.31 -8.19 4.24
N ALA A 88 7.00 -7.25 5.14
CA ALA A 88 7.75 -6.01 5.27
C ALA A 88 9.17 -6.28 5.78
N HIS A 89 9.32 -7.16 6.77
CA HIS A 89 10.63 -7.60 7.25
C HIS A 89 11.44 -8.31 6.17
N SER A 90 10.81 -9.24 5.43
CA SER A 90 11.45 -9.94 4.31
C SER A 90 11.95 -8.97 3.24
N ASN A 91 11.11 -8.00 2.85
CA ASN A 91 11.46 -7.01 1.83
C ASN A 91 12.51 -6.02 2.34
N LEU A 92 12.49 -5.64 3.63
CA LEU A 92 13.50 -4.76 4.22
C LEU A 92 14.88 -5.43 4.18
N GLY A 93 14.95 -6.75 4.39
CA GLY A 93 16.17 -7.53 4.20
C GLY A 93 16.74 -7.49 2.77
N LEU A 94 15.92 -7.16 1.75
CA LEU A 94 16.38 -6.97 0.37
C LEU A 94 16.95 -5.58 0.10
N THR A 95 16.88 -4.67 1.08
CA THR A 95 17.39 -3.28 0.96
C THR A 95 18.72 -3.06 1.69
N LEU A 96 19.25 -4.10 2.35
CA LEU A 96 20.54 -4.13 3.04
C LEU A 96 21.66 -4.59 2.09
#